data_AF-A0A2M8PSG4-F1
#
_entry.id   AF-A0A2M8PSG4-F1
#
_cell.length_a   1.000
_cell.length_b   1.000
_cell.length_c   1.000
_cell.angle_alpha   90.00
_cell.angle_beta   90.00
_cell.angle_gamma   90.00
#
_symmetry.space_group_name_H-M   'P 1'
#
loop_
_entity.id
_entity.type
_entity.pdbx_description
1 polymer ?
#
loop_
_entity_poly.entity_id
_entity_poly.type
_entity_poly.pdbx_seq_one_letter_code
_entity_poly.pdbx_strand_id
1 'polypeptide(L)'
;DETRPRLQGSRLSAWELEQLGISYDIIPDTAAGYYMRKNEIDIVLVGADRIAANGDVANKIGTYQIAVLAKENAIPFYSVAPTSTIDLSLATGDEIPIEERSKDEVLAPYGNAIVPPHFNARNPAFDVTPNKYLSGIITENGIARPPFTESLRKVVAGEKV
;
A
#
# COMPACT_ATOMS: atom_id res chain seq x y z
N ASP A 1 -4.60 -9.84 -0.69
CA ASP A 1 -5.61 -9.05 0.03
C ASP A 1 -6.72 -8.64 -0.92
N GLU A 2 -7.98 -8.72 -0.48
CA GLU A 2 -9.14 -8.31 -1.28
C GLU A 2 -9.33 -6.78 -1.31
N THR A 3 -8.82 -6.09 -0.28
CA THR A 3 -8.76 -4.63 -0.12
C THR A 3 -10.12 -4.00 0.13
N ARG A 4 -10.74 -4.32 1.28
CA ARG A 4 -11.91 -3.58 1.77
C ARG A 4 -11.56 -2.10 2.02
N PRO A 5 -12.55 -1.18 1.93
CA PRO A 5 -13.96 -1.46 1.65
C PRO A 5 -14.30 -1.60 0.16
N ARG A 6 -13.43 -1.15 -0.75
CA ARG A 6 -13.68 -1.06 -2.21
C ARG A 6 -13.32 -2.31 -3.02
N LEU A 7 -12.83 -3.34 -2.36
CA LEU A 7 -12.54 -4.64 -2.94
C LEU A 7 -11.71 -4.54 -4.23
N GLN A 8 -10.70 -3.67 -4.25
CA GLN A 8 -9.91 -3.42 -5.46
C GLN A 8 -9.02 -4.60 -5.79
N GLY A 9 -8.45 -5.28 -4.79
CA GLY A 9 -7.66 -6.49 -5.00
C GLY A 9 -8.48 -7.62 -5.61
N SER A 10 -9.71 -7.84 -5.12
CA SER A 10 -10.56 -8.92 -5.62
C SER A 10 -11.32 -8.58 -6.91
N ARG A 11 -11.70 -7.32 -7.14
CA ARG A 11 -12.48 -6.94 -8.33
C ARG A 11 -11.65 -6.48 -9.52
N LEU A 12 -10.45 -5.96 -9.28
CA LEU A 12 -9.59 -5.40 -10.33
C LEU A 12 -8.34 -6.26 -10.49
N SER A 13 -7.50 -6.34 -9.46
CA SER A 13 -6.21 -7.01 -9.57
C SER A 13 -6.36 -8.50 -9.90
N ALA A 14 -7.25 -9.22 -9.22
CA ALA A 14 -7.56 -10.62 -9.53
C ALA A 14 -8.05 -10.81 -10.98
N TRP A 15 -8.92 -9.91 -11.45
CA TRP A 15 -9.43 -9.96 -12.82
C TRP A 15 -8.30 -9.74 -13.85
N GLU A 16 -7.43 -8.74 -13.64
CA GLU A 16 -6.30 -8.45 -14.53
C GLU A 16 -5.29 -9.60 -14.55
N LEU A 17 -4.98 -10.20 -13.41
CA LEU A 17 -4.08 -11.35 -13.30
C LEU A 17 -4.66 -12.58 -14.02
N GLU A 18 -5.98 -12.81 -13.91
CA GLU A 18 -6.67 -13.87 -14.66
C GLU A 18 -6.53 -13.68 -16.17
N GLN A 19 -6.73 -12.44 -16.68
CA GLN A 19 -6.56 -12.15 -18.10
C GLN A 19 -5.13 -12.40 -18.59
N LEU A 20 -4.14 -12.25 -17.72
CA LEU A 20 -2.72 -12.49 -18.01
C LEU A 20 -2.28 -13.95 -17.79
N GLY A 21 -3.16 -14.83 -17.31
CA GLY A 21 -2.83 -16.21 -16.98
C GLY A 21 -1.86 -16.35 -15.80
N ILE A 22 -1.80 -15.36 -14.92
CA ILE A 22 -0.97 -15.36 -13.71
C ILE A 22 -1.79 -16.00 -12.59
N SER A 23 -1.22 -17.00 -11.91
CA SER A 23 -1.86 -17.63 -10.76
C SER A 23 -1.94 -16.66 -9.57
N TYR A 24 -3.08 -16.65 -8.89
CA TYR A 24 -3.31 -15.82 -7.70
C TYR A 24 -4.28 -16.51 -6.75
N ASP A 25 -4.19 -16.12 -5.48
CA ASP A 25 -5.20 -16.41 -4.46
C ASP A 25 -5.76 -15.08 -3.92
N ILE A 26 -7.08 -15.02 -3.73
CA ILE A 26 -7.72 -13.91 -3.02
C ILE A 26 -7.85 -14.30 -1.56
N ILE A 27 -7.32 -13.46 -0.67
CA ILE A 27 -7.43 -13.63 0.78
C ILE A 27 -8.15 -12.44 1.41
N PRO A 28 -8.96 -12.65 2.46
CA PRO A 28 -9.44 -11.55 3.30
C PRO A 28 -8.26 -10.76 3.87
N ASP A 29 -8.39 -9.44 3.99
CA ASP A 29 -7.31 -8.56 4.47
C ASP A 29 -6.78 -8.98 5.86
N THR A 30 -7.65 -9.56 6.69
CA THR A 30 -7.30 -10.07 8.02
C THR A 30 -6.46 -11.35 8.02
N ALA A 31 -6.31 -12.01 6.86
CA ALA A 31 -5.56 -13.26 6.74
C ALA A 31 -4.09 -13.07 6.36
N ALA A 32 -3.66 -11.87 5.95
CA ALA A 32 -2.28 -11.61 5.51
C ALA A 32 -1.23 -12.09 6.52
N GLY A 33 -1.41 -11.76 7.81
CA GLY A 33 -0.49 -12.17 8.87
C GLY A 33 -0.42 -13.69 9.09
N TYR A 34 -1.49 -14.43 8.81
CA TYR A 34 -1.49 -15.89 8.93
C TYR A 34 -0.57 -16.53 7.88
N TYR A 35 -0.69 -16.09 6.62
CA TYR A 35 0.14 -16.59 5.53
C TYR A 35 1.60 -16.16 5.64
N MET A 36 1.86 -14.92 6.10
CA MET A 36 3.21 -14.47 6.42
C MET A 36 3.88 -15.34 7.49
N ARG A 37 3.16 -15.64 8.59
CA ARG A 37 3.69 -16.46 9.69
C ARG A 37 3.96 -17.91 9.29
N LYS A 38 3.26 -18.42 8.28
CA LYS A 38 3.50 -19.75 7.71
C LYS A 38 4.69 -19.80 6.75
N ASN A 39 5.36 -18.68 6.50
CA ASN A 39 6.40 -18.54 5.48
C ASN A 39 5.88 -18.90 4.08
N GLU A 40 4.60 -18.60 3.79
CA GLU A 40 4.02 -18.75 2.45
C GLU A 40 4.17 -17.47 1.61
N ILE A 41 4.75 -16.40 2.19
CA ILE A 41 4.99 -15.12 1.53
C ILE A 41 6.48 -14.77 1.59
N ASP A 42 7.12 -14.65 0.42
CA ASP A 42 8.55 -14.33 0.31
C ASP A 42 8.84 -12.83 0.21
N ILE A 43 7.91 -12.05 -0.35
CA ILE A 43 8.07 -10.61 -0.60
C ILE A 43 6.71 -9.92 -0.62
N VAL A 44 6.69 -8.67 -0.16
CA VAL A 44 5.53 -7.78 -0.32
C VAL A 44 5.87 -6.64 -1.27
N LEU A 45 5.05 -6.50 -2.30
CA LEU A 45 5.09 -5.39 -3.25
C LEU A 45 3.76 -4.63 -3.19
N VAL A 46 3.83 -3.31 -3.02
CA VAL A 46 2.65 -2.43 -3.03
C VAL A 46 2.89 -1.24 -3.97
N GLY A 47 1.82 -0.61 -4.42
CA GLY A 47 1.90 0.70 -5.08
C GLY A 47 2.12 1.84 -4.09
N ALA A 48 2.04 3.07 -4.59
CA ALA A 48 1.94 4.29 -3.79
C ALA A 48 1.02 5.30 -4.47
N ASP A 49 0.30 6.08 -3.67
CA ASP A 49 -0.43 7.26 -4.12
C ASP A 49 0.43 8.53 -3.96
N ARG A 50 1.30 8.57 -2.95
CA ARG A 50 2.27 9.64 -2.73
C ARG A 50 3.43 9.18 -1.87
N ILE A 51 4.64 9.65 -2.17
CA ILE A 51 5.86 9.36 -1.39
C ILE A 51 6.49 10.68 -0.95
N ALA A 52 6.69 10.89 0.34
CA ALA A 52 7.36 12.09 0.87
C ALA A 52 8.88 12.02 0.71
N ALA A 53 9.58 13.15 0.88
CA ALA A 53 11.04 13.24 0.70
C ALA A 53 11.85 12.32 1.63
N ASN A 54 11.32 11.97 2.80
CA ASN A 54 11.94 11.01 3.74
C ASN A 54 11.68 9.53 3.37
N GLY A 55 10.89 9.27 2.33
CA GLY A 55 10.50 7.92 1.89
C GLY A 55 9.28 7.34 2.59
N ASP A 56 8.55 8.12 3.39
CA ASP A 56 7.24 7.69 3.89
C ASP A 56 6.26 7.56 2.72
N VAL A 57 5.51 6.47 2.70
CA VAL A 57 4.64 6.10 1.57
C VAL A 57 3.19 6.17 2.01
N ALA A 58 2.40 7.03 1.38
CA ALA A 58 0.95 6.96 1.45
C ALA A 58 0.43 6.02 0.36
N ASN A 59 -0.37 5.04 0.76
CA ASN A 59 -1.01 4.08 -0.13
C ASN A 59 -2.36 3.66 0.47
N LYS A 60 -3.12 2.83 -0.27
CA LYS A 60 -4.41 2.28 0.15
C LYS A 60 -4.42 1.82 1.61
N ILE A 61 -5.49 2.15 2.34
CA ILE A 61 -5.69 1.72 3.73
C ILE A 61 -5.44 0.21 3.89
N GLY A 62 -4.68 -0.15 4.92
CA GLY A 62 -4.17 -1.50 5.17
C GLY A 62 -2.70 -1.68 4.81
N THR A 63 -2.11 -0.80 4.00
CA THR A 63 -0.69 -0.90 3.61
C THR A 63 0.24 -0.83 4.82
N TYR A 64 0.01 0.10 5.74
CA TYR A 64 0.78 0.20 6.98
C TYR A 64 0.69 -1.07 7.82
N GLN A 65 -0.50 -1.66 7.93
CA GLN A 65 -0.69 -2.93 8.66
C GLN A 65 0.15 -4.06 8.04
N ILE A 66 0.13 -4.19 6.71
CA ILE A 66 0.93 -5.19 5.99
C ILE A 66 2.43 -4.93 6.20
N ALA A 67 2.88 -3.67 6.20
CA ALA A 67 4.28 -3.31 6.41
C ALA A 67 4.78 -3.68 7.82
N VAL A 68 3.93 -3.50 8.84
CA VAL A 68 4.23 -3.94 10.21
C VAL A 68 4.35 -5.47 10.29
N LEU A 69 3.39 -6.20 9.70
CA LEU A 69 3.40 -7.65 9.69
C LEU A 69 4.60 -8.22 8.91
N ALA A 70 4.94 -7.62 7.77
CA ALA A 70 6.09 -8.01 6.96
C ALA A 70 7.39 -7.87 7.77
N LYS A 71 7.56 -6.75 8.48
CA LYS A 71 8.72 -6.53 9.34
C LYS A 71 8.81 -7.55 10.48
N GLU A 72 7.70 -7.85 11.14
CA GLU A 72 7.66 -8.85 12.23
C GLU A 72 8.06 -10.24 11.75
N ASN A 73 7.69 -10.60 10.51
CA ASN A 73 8.01 -11.89 9.91
C ASN A 73 9.30 -11.87 9.05
N ALA A 74 10.10 -10.79 9.13
CA ALA A 74 11.33 -10.61 8.36
C ALA A 74 11.16 -10.73 6.83
N ILE A 75 10.00 -10.34 6.31
CA ILE A 75 9.67 -10.34 4.88
C ILE A 75 10.05 -8.98 4.28
N PRO A 76 10.82 -8.94 3.18
CA PRO A 76 11.12 -7.70 2.47
C PRO A 76 9.85 -7.01 1.96
N PHE A 77 9.74 -5.71 2.23
CA PHE A 77 8.59 -4.88 1.87
C PHE A 77 9.04 -3.75 0.95
N TYR A 78 8.49 -3.68 -0.26
CA TYR A 78 8.84 -2.67 -1.25
C TYR A 78 7.60 -1.91 -1.73
N SER A 79 7.77 -0.61 -1.92
CA SER A 79 6.85 0.20 -2.72
C SER A 79 7.34 0.24 -4.16
N VAL A 80 6.43 0.16 -5.12
CA VAL A 80 6.69 0.26 -6.56
C VAL A 80 5.90 1.45 -7.08
N ALA A 81 6.58 2.52 -7.48
CA ALA A 81 5.94 3.74 -7.93
C ALA A 81 6.82 4.53 -8.90
N PRO A 82 6.25 5.23 -9.88
CA PRO A 82 7.03 6.09 -10.76
C PRO A 82 7.56 7.31 -10.02
N THR A 83 8.64 7.92 -10.52
CA THR A 83 9.22 9.13 -9.89
C THR A 83 8.24 10.29 -9.77
N SER A 84 7.24 10.36 -10.65
CA SER A 84 6.14 11.34 -10.60
C SER A 84 5.25 11.23 -9.35
N THR A 85 5.30 10.11 -8.62
CA THR A 85 4.57 9.89 -7.36
C THR A 85 5.36 10.42 -6.14
N ILE A 86 6.65 10.73 -6.33
CA ILE A 86 7.52 11.24 -5.26
C ILE A 86 7.35 12.75 -5.17
N ASP A 87 6.88 13.22 -4.02
CA ASP A 87 6.70 14.62 -3.68
C ASP A 87 7.85 15.05 -2.76
N LEU A 88 8.94 15.57 -3.36
CA LEU A 88 10.09 16.07 -2.62
C LEU A 88 9.82 17.37 -1.86
N SER A 89 8.63 17.99 -2.01
CA SER A 89 8.26 19.19 -1.28
C SER A 89 7.75 18.90 0.14
N LEU A 90 7.27 17.67 0.38
CA LEU A 90 6.84 17.20 1.70
C LEU A 90 8.03 16.58 2.43
N ALA A 91 8.34 17.05 3.63
CA ALA A 91 9.44 16.51 4.41
C ALA A 91 9.12 15.11 4.95
N THR A 92 7.87 14.87 5.35
CA THR A 92 7.42 13.61 5.98
C THR A 92 6.04 13.17 5.50
N GLY A 93 5.68 11.91 5.76
CA GLY A 93 4.35 11.40 5.45
C GLY A 93 3.23 12.05 6.27
N ASP A 94 3.52 12.67 7.41
CA ASP A 94 2.53 13.37 8.26
C ASP A 94 1.91 14.59 7.57
N GLU A 95 2.57 15.12 6.54
CA GLU A 95 2.08 16.24 5.73
C GLU A 95 1.11 15.79 4.62
N ILE A 96 0.93 14.47 4.42
CA ILE A 96 0.04 13.93 3.40
C ILE A 96 -1.41 13.93 3.93
N PRO A 97 -2.33 14.69 3.32
CA PRO A 97 -3.72 14.69 3.75
C PRO A 97 -4.40 13.35 3.41
N ILE A 98 -5.08 12.75 4.39
CA ILE A 98 -5.79 11.48 4.23
C ILE A 98 -7.26 11.73 3.90
N GLU A 99 -7.70 11.22 2.75
CA GLU A 99 -9.10 11.23 2.33
C GLU A 99 -9.94 10.35 3.28
N GLU A 100 -10.96 10.93 3.91
CA GLU A 100 -12.06 10.18 4.54
C GLU A 100 -13.24 10.12 3.59
N ARG A 101 -13.72 8.90 3.31
CA ARG A 101 -14.80 8.64 2.36
C ARG A 101 -16.13 8.37 3.06
N SER A 102 -17.19 8.18 2.28
CA SER A 102 -18.51 7.82 2.83
C SER A 102 -18.43 6.53 3.66
N LYS A 103 -19.11 6.55 4.81
CA LYS A 103 -19.33 5.37 5.65
C LYS A 103 -20.09 4.26 4.92
N ASP A 104 -20.82 4.59 3.86
CA ASP A 104 -21.62 3.62 3.10
C ASP A 104 -20.74 2.57 2.40
N GLU A 105 -19.49 2.88 2.04
CA GLU A 105 -18.57 1.88 1.49
C GLU A 105 -18.26 0.77 2.52
N VAL A 106 -18.31 1.11 3.81
CA VAL A 106 -18.12 0.17 4.92
C VAL A 106 -19.44 -0.55 5.25
N LEU A 107 -20.53 0.21 5.44
CA LEU A 107 -21.82 -0.30 5.94
C LEU A 107 -22.65 -1.04 4.87
N ALA A 108 -22.56 -0.60 3.62
CA ALA A 108 -23.37 -1.09 2.50
C ALA A 108 -22.58 -1.12 1.18
N PRO A 109 -21.48 -1.90 1.08
CA PRO A 109 -20.67 -1.96 -0.12
C PRO A 109 -21.50 -2.33 -1.36
N TYR A 110 -21.39 -1.50 -2.40
CA TYR A 110 -22.14 -1.62 -3.66
C TYR A 110 -23.66 -1.67 -3.49
N GLY A 111 -24.18 -0.99 -2.46
CA GLY A 111 -25.62 -0.96 -2.16
C GLY A 111 -26.13 -2.16 -1.37
N ASN A 112 -25.26 -3.11 -1.01
CA ASN A 112 -25.63 -4.28 -0.22
C ASN A 112 -25.36 -4.01 1.27
N ALA A 113 -26.39 -3.62 2.01
CA ALA A 113 -26.29 -3.40 3.45
C ALA A 113 -25.89 -4.69 4.18
N ILE A 114 -24.75 -4.65 4.89
CA ILE A 114 -24.24 -5.77 5.70
C ILE A 114 -24.44 -5.55 7.21
N VAL A 115 -24.77 -4.32 7.60
CA VAL A 115 -25.08 -3.91 8.97
C VAL A 115 -26.22 -2.88 8.98
N PRO A 116 -26.87 -2.62 10.12
CA PRO A 116 -27.93 -1.62 10.21
C PRO A 116 -27.49 -0.20 9.79
N PRO A 117 -28.34 0.58 9.08
CA PRO A 117 -27.96 1.88 8.52
C PRO A 117 -27.71 2.99 9.57
N HIS A 118 -28.23 2.81 10.79
CA HIS A 118 -28.02 3.74 11.89
C HIS A 118 -26.65 3.56 12.57
N PHE A 119 -25.87 2.54 12.17
CA PHE A 119 -24.51 2.39 12.65
C PHE A 119 -23.60 3.48 12.07
N ASN A 120 -22.51 3.75 12.78
CA ASN A 120 -21.48 4.68 12.37
C ASN A 120 -20.26 3.90 11.86
N ALA A 121 -19.54 4.46 10.90
CA ALA A 121 -18.23 3.97 10.48
C ALA A 121 -17.32 5.15 10.13
N ARG A 122 -16.02 4.91 10.24
CA ARG A 122 -14.95 5.77 9.73
C ARG A 122 -14.32 5.09 8.53
N ASN A 123 -13.87 5.86 7.56
CA ASN A 123 -13.40 5.29 6.29
C ASN A 123 -12.24 6.10 5.71
N PRO A 124 -11.06 6.09 6.35
CA PRO A 124 -9.85 6.58 5.72
C PRO A 124 -9.52 5.71 4.50
N ALA A 125 -9.33 6.34 3.34
CA ALA A 125 -9.03 5.65 2.09
C ALA A 125 -7.56 5.24 1.96
N PHE A 126 -6.69 5.82 2.77
CA PHE A 126 -5.24 5.66 2.72
C PHE A 126 -4.68 5.61 4.15
N ASP A 127 -3.49 5.04 4.28
CA ASP A 127 -2.63 5.21 5.45
C ASP A 127 -1.21 5.58 5.01
N VAL A 128 -0.39 5.98 5.98
CA VAL A 128 1.03 6.31 5.77
C VAL A 128 1.87 5.20 6.37
N THR A 129 2.75 4.62 5.55
CA THR A 129 3.76 3.66 5.96
C THR A 129 5.09 4.38 6.19
N PRO A 130 5.61 4.43 7.43
CA PRO A 130 6.89 5.05 7.70
C PRO A 130 8.05 4.33 7.00
N ASN A 131 9.02 5.09 6.50
CA ASN A 131 10.14 4.57 5.71
C ASN A 131 10.96 3.45 6.39
N LYS A 132 10.94 3.37 7.73
CA LYS A 132 11.59 2.31 8.53
C LYS A 132 11.03 0.89 8.33
N TYR A 133 9.91 0.76 7.61
CA TYR A 133 9.34 -0.53 7.22
C TYR A 133 9.71 -0.91 5.78
N LEU A 134 10.18 0.04 4.95
CA LEU A 134 10.52 -0.23 3.57
C LEU A 134 11.95 -0.78 3.44
N SER A 135 12.07 -1.87 2.69
CA SER A 135 13.34 -2.40 2.20
C SER A 135 13.90 -1.56 1.03
N GLY A 136 13.01 -0.91 0.27
CA GLY A 136 13.34 0.00 -0.81
C GLY A 136 12.10 0.52 -1.54
N ILE A 137 12.31 1.49 -2.43
CA ILE A 137 11.29 2.06 -3.31
C ILE A 137 11.78 1.85 -4.75
N ILE A 138 11.01 1.09 -5.52
CA ILE A 138 11.32 0.72 -6.89
C ILE A 138 10.69 1.75 -7.82
N THR A 139 11.51 2.34 -8.70
CA THR A 139 11.10 3.32 -9.71
C THR A 139 11.64 2.91 -11.09
N GLU A 140 11.28 3.66 -12.12
CA GLU A 140 11.85 3.54 -13.47
C GLU A 140 13.36 3.84 -13.53
N ASN A 141 13.90 4.52 -12.51
CA ASN A 141 15.32 4.88 -12.41
C ASN A 141 16.11 3.97 -11.46
N GLY A 142 15.53 2.88 -10.97
CA GLY A 142 16.21 1.89 -10.13
C GLY A 142 15.57 1.72 -8.76
N ILE A 143 16.36 1.29 -7.77
CA ILE A 143 15.86 0.98 -6.42
C ILE A 143 16.45 1.95 -5.40
N ALA A 144 15.66 2.92 -4.98
CA ALA A 144 16.01 3.81 -3.88
C ALA A 144 16.01 3.01 -2.55
N ARG A 145 17.11 3.09 -1.79
CA ARG A 145 17.28 2.44 -0.48
C ARG A 145 17.67 3.47 0.58
N PRO A 146 17.48 3.17 1.88
CA PRO A 146 17.92 4.07 2.95
C PRO A 146 19.40 4.48 2.82
N PRO A 147 19.76 5.75 3.08
CA PRO A 147 18.89 6.85 3.50
C PRO A 147 18.05 7.42 2.33
N PHE A 148 16.73 7.38 2.46
CA PHE A 148 15.80 7.72 1.38
C PHE A 148 15.88 9.18 0.95
N THR A 149 16.21 10.09 1.86
CA THR A 149 16.39 11.53 1.55
C THR A 149 17.44 11.79 0.47
N GLU A 150 18.44 10.92 0.35
CA GLU A 150 19.48 11.03 -0.68
C GLU A 150 19.11 10.24 -1.93
N SER A 151 18.72 8.97 -1.76
CA SER A 151 18.42 8.10 -2.89
C SER A 151 17.22 8.59 -3.70
N LEU A 152 16.19 9.15 -3.04
CA LEU A 152 15.00 9.67 -3.72
C LEU A 152 15.32 10.90 -4.56
N ARG A 153 16.18 11.80 -4.07
CA ARG A 153 16.64 12.97 -4.86
C ARG A 153 17.36 12.54 -6.13
N LYS A 154 18.21 11.50 -6.05
CA LYS A 154 18.92 10.96 -7.21
C LYS A 154 17.96 10.37 -8.25
N VAL A 155 17.03 9.50 -7.84
CA VAL A 155 16.05 8.93 -8.81
C VAL A 155 15.17 9.99 -9.43
N VAL A 156 14.70 11.00 -8.67
CA VAL A 156 13.88 12.09 -9.23
C VAL A 156 14.68 12.96 -10.21
N ALA A 157 15.99 13.11 -9.99
CA ALA A 157 16.89 13.78 -10.93
C ALA A 157 17.21 12.96 -12.20
N GLY A 158 16.72 11.73 -12.31
CA GLY A 158 16.98 10.84 -13.44
C GLY A 158 18.28 10.04 -13.33
N GLU A 159 18.94 10.06 -12.17
CA GLU A 159 20.12 9.24 -11.93
C GLU A 159 19.72 7.78 -11.69
N LYS A 160 20.46 6.85 -12.31
CA LYS A 160 20.28 5.41 -12.05
C LYS A 160 20.93 5.03 -10.72
N VAL A 161 20.17 4.40 -9.82
CA VAL A 161 20.63 3.90 -8.51
C VAL A 161 20.31 2.42 -8.28
#